data_AF-A0A0L6VNP9-F1
#
_entry.id   AF-A0A0L6VNP9-F1
#
_cell.length_a   1.000
_cell.length_b   1.000
_cell.length_c   1.000
_cell.angle_alpha   90.00
_cell.angle_beta   90.00
_cell.angle_gamma   90.00
#
_symmetry.space_group_name_H-M   'P 1'
#
loop_
_entity.id
_entity.type
_entity.pdbx_description
1 polymer ?
#
loop_
_entity_poly.entity_id
_entity_poly.type
_entity_poly.pdbx_seq_one_letter_code
_entity_poly.pdbx_strand_id
1 'polypeptide(L)'
;LVIGHSRLQKPSGISWTPPIVSPLTVPSGLLNCAEALIQCLELKWLPIITGTERSGKSSLVKFLAARRGVPLRVISLHSGTDTSDLIGGFEQSNVERTLISIIEDMCQLIEFKLQNSYVCRDTSAYHLEMFRRDLNYVKGLVFSNKTARLVW
;
A
#
# COMPACT_ATOMS: atom_id res chain seq x y z
N LEU A 1 -11.57 -10.97 17.65
CA LEU A 1 -10.98 -12.29 17.98
C LEU A 1 -10.60 -12.27 19.45
N VAL A 2 -11.05 -13.25 20.22
CA VAL A 2 -10.68 -13.40 21.64
C VAL A 2 -9.77 -14.63 21.74
N ILE A 3 -8.62 -14.49 22.39
CA ILE A 3 -7.72 -15.59 22.72
C ILE A 3 -7.32 -15.39 24.18
N GLY A 4 -7.63 -16.36 25.05
CA GLY A 4 -7.46 -16.22 26.50
C GLY A 4 -8.19 -14.98 27.03
N HIS A 5 -7.44 -14.09 27.67
CA HIS A 5 -7.93 -12.83 28.22
C HIS A 5 -7.80 -11.64 27.26
N SER A 6 -7.14 -11.80 26.11
CA SER A 6 -6.86 -10.72 25.15
C SER A 6 -7.90 -10.63 24.03
N ARG A 7 -8.30 -9.41 23.65
CA ARG A 7 -9.43 -9.18 22.71
C ARG A 7 -9.10 -8.22 21.56
N LEU A 8 -8.80 -8.84 20.43
CA LEU A 8 -8.49 -8.17 19.18
C LEU A 8 -9.80 -7.70 18.43
N GLN A 9 -10.21 -6.43 18.56
CA GLN A 9 -11.44 -5.82 17.96
C GLN A 9 -11.37 -5.55 16.43
N LYS A 10 -12.43 -5.71 15.63
CA LYS A 10 -12.34 -5.31 14.20
C LYS A 10 -12.51 -3.78 14.06
N PRO A 11 -11.63 -3.04 13.35
CA PRO A 11 -11.86 -1.62 13.04
C PRO A 11 -13.07 -1.44 12.12
N SER A 12 -13.86 -0.40 12.35
CA SER A 12 -15.13 -0.11 11.68
C SER A 12 -14.98 0.72 10.39
N GLY A 13 -13.97 0.44 9.57
CA GLY A 13 -13.63 1.19 8.35
C GLY A 13 -13.43 0.32 7.11
N ILE A 14 -13.31 0.98 5.95
CA ILE A 14 -13.24 0.38 4.60
C ILE A 14 -12.31 -0.84 4.52
N SER A 15 -12.87 -1.88 3.90
CA SER A 15 -12.42 -3.28 3.91
C SER A 15 -11.21 -3.51 3.00
N TRP A 16 -10.01 -3.54 3.56
CA TRP A 16 -8.96 -4.35 2.98
C TRP A 16 -9.36 -5.83 3.13
N THR A 17 -9.56 -6.53 2.01
CA THR A 17 -9.78 -7.97 2.02
C THR A 17 -8.43 -8.68 2.06
N PRO A 18 -8.06 -9.37 3.14
CA PRO A 18 -6.86 -10.20 3.12
C PRO A 18 -6.95 -11.25 2.00
N PRO A 19 -5.83 -11.59 1.34
CA PRO A 19 -5.77 -12.83 0.58
C PRO A 19 -6.14 -14.00 1.51
N ILE A 20 -6.84 -15.00 0.99
CA ILE A 20 -7.36 -16.16 1.74
C ILE A 20 -6.21 -16.75 2.59
N VAL A 21 -6.25 -16.50 3.89
CA VAL A 21 -5.34 -17.11 4.86
C VAL A 21 -6.03 -18.34 5.44
N SER A 22 -5.70 -19.50 4.89
CA SER A 22 -5.70 -20.74 5.67
C SER A 22 -4.53 -20.68 6.68
N PRO A 23 -4.71 -20.99 7.97
CA PRO A 23 -5.85 -21.68 8.58
C PRO A 23 -6.90 -20.73 9.19
N LEU A 24 -8.15 -21.20 9.30
CA LEU A 24 -9.26 -20.47 9.95
C LEU A 24 -9.08 -20.33 11.48
N THR A 25 -8.14 -21.06 12.07
CA THR A 25 -7.91 -21.16 13.52
C THR A 25 -6.41 -21.15 13.85
N VAL A 26 -6.05 -20.53 14.98
CA VAL A 26 -4.68 -20.57 15.52
C VAL A 26 -4.40 -21.98 16.08
N PRO A 27 -3.28 -22.63 15.74
CA PRO A 27 -2.88 -23.89 16.37
C PRO A 27 -2.77 -23.75 17.89
N SER A 28 -3.15 -24.79 18.64
CA SER A 28 -3.13 -24.79 20.11
C SER A 28 -1.77 -24.42 20.70
N GLY A 29 -0.68 -24.86 20.07
CA GLY A 29 0.69 -24.53 20.50
C GLY A 29 1.09 -23.05 20.38
N LEU A 30 0.28 -22.21 19.70
CA LEU A 30 0.54 -20.79 19.52
C LEU A 30 -0.42 -19.88 20.29
N LEU A 31 -1.33 -20.44 21.09
CA LEU A 31 -2.35 -19.66 21.81
C LEU A 31 -1.74 -18.65 22.77
N ASN A 32 -0.78 -19.05 23.61
CA ASN A 32 -0.12 -18.16 24.56
C ASN A 32 0.64 -17.03 23.85
N CYS A 33 1.35 -17.36 22.76
CA CYS A 33 2.04 -16.37 21.93
C CYS A 33 1.06 -15.38 21.28
N ALA A 34 -0.09 -15.89 20.83
CA ALA A 34 -1.13 -15.07 20.22
C ALA A 34 -1.78 -14.14 21.26
N GLU A 35 -2.07 -14.63 22.46
CA GLU A 35 -2.62 -13.83 23.56
C GLU A 35 -1.68 -12.69 23.96
N ALA A 36 -0.39 -13.01 24.18
CA ALA A 36 0.64 -12.01 24.51
C ALA A 36 0.81 -10.98 23.39
N LEU A 37 0.83 -11.43 22.13
CA LEU A 37 0.93 -10.54 20.98
C LEU A 37 -0.28 -9.61 20.87
N ILE A 38 -1.51 -10.12 21.08
CA ILE A 38 -2.72 -9.30 21.08
C ILE A 38 -2.63 -8.24 22.19
N GLN A 39 -2.20 -8.62 23.39
CA GLN A 39 -2.07 -7.70 24.51
C GLN A 39 -1.05 -6.59 24.23
N CYS A 40 0.13 -6.93 23.70
CA CYS A 40 1.13 -5.95 23.29
C CYS A 40 0.59 -4.95 22.26
N LEU A 41 -0.19 -5.44 21.28
CA LEU A 41 -0.82 -4.59 20.26
C LEU A 41 -1.88 -3.65 20.86
N GLU A 42 -2.66 -4.12 21.84
CA GLU A 42 -3.63 -3.28 22.57
C GLU A 42 -2.94 -2.18 23.38
N LEU A 43 -1.78 -2.48 23.97
CA LEU A 43 -0.94 -1.51 24.69
C LEU A 43 -0.13 -0.59 23.78
N LYS A 44 -0.19 -0.77 22.45
CA LYS A 44 0.60 -0.05 21.45
C LYS A 44 2.12 -0.19 21.66
N TRP A 45 2.56 -1.35 22.14
CA TRP A 45 3.98 -1.68 22.27
C TRP A 45 4.50 -2.35 21.00
N LEU A 46 5.82 -2.26 20.78
CA LEU A 46 6.49 -2.94 19.67
C LEU A 46 6.73 -4.42 20.05
N PRO A 47 6.02 -5.39 19.46
CA PRO A 47 6.22 -6.79 19.81
C PRO A 47 7.45 -7.36 19.10
N ILE A 48 8.24 -8.16 19.80
CA ILE A 48 9.33 -8.96 19.24
C ILE A 48 8.97 -10.44 19.41
N ILE A 49 8.95 -11.19 18.30
CA ILE A 49 8.60 -12.62 18.31
C ILE A 49 9.84 -13.43 17.96
N THR A 50 10.33 -14.22 18.92
CA THR A 50 11.51 -15.08 18.77
C THR A 50 11.10 -16.56 18.82
N GLY A 51 11.96 -17.45 18.32
CA GLY A 51 11.74 -18.90 18.35
C GLY A 51 12.36 -19.63 17.16
N THR A 52 12.33 -20.96 17.20
CA THR A 52 12.92 -21.84 16.17
C THR A 52 12.36 -21.61 14.77
N GLU A 53 13.11 -21.97 13.74
CA GLU A 53 12.62 -21.93 12.37
C GLU A 53 11.32 -22.73 12.21
N ARG A 54 10.45 -22.28 11.31
CA ARG A 54 9.15 -22.93 11.01
C ARG A 54 8.17 -23.05 12.19
N SER A 55 8.42 -22.38 13.32
CA SER A 55 7.50 -22.34 14.46
C SER A 55 6.19 -21.55 14.23
N GLY A 56 5.97 -21.00 13.03
CA GLY A 56 4.73 -20.31 12.68
C GLY A 56 4.65 -18.83 13.08
N LYS A 57 5.76 -18.18 13.45
CA LYS A 57 5.83 -16.76 13.82
C LYS A 57 5.19 -15.83 12.77
N SER A 58 5.67 -15.90 11.54
CA SER A 58 5.16 -15.07 10.44
C SER A 58 3.71 -15.43 10.10
N SER A 59 3.35 -16.70 10.22
CA SER A 59 1.97 -17.17 10.01
C SER A 59 1.02 -16.62 11.07
N LEU A 60 1.43 -16.53 12.33
CA LEU A 60 0.66 -15.96 13.43
C LEU A 60 0.38 -14.47 13.19
N VAL A 61 1.40 -13.68 12.82
CA VAL A 61 1.23 -12.24 12.52
C VAL A 61 0.29 -12.03 11.33
N LYS A 62 0.49 -12.80 10.24
CA LYS A 62 -0.39 -12.77 9.05
C LYS A 62 -1.83 -13.13 9.40
N PHE A 63 -2.02 -14.17 10.21
CA PHE A 63 -3.35 -14.60 10.68
C PHE A 63 -4.04 -13.50 11.49
N LEU A 64 -3.37 -12.90 12.48
CA LEU A 64 -3.96 -11.85 13.30
C LEU A 64 -4.28 -10.59 12.49
N ALA A 65 -3.40 -10.18 11.57
CA ALA A 65 -3.63 -9.04 10.70
C ALA A 65 -4.85 -9.25 9.79
N ALA A 66 -4.93 -10.41 9.14
CA ALA A 66 -6.08 -10.79 8.33
C ALA A 66 -7.38 -10.86 9.15
N ARG A 67 -7.31 -11.39 10.38
CA ARG A 67 -8.48 -11.47 11.27
C ARG A 67 -8.92 -10.09 11.77
N ARG A 68 -7.98 -9.15 11.94
CA ARG A 68 -8.26 -7.72 12.17
C ARG A 68 -8.73 -7.00 10.92
N GLY A 69 -8.49 -7.51 9.72
CA GLY A 69 -8.74 -6.80 8.47
C GLY A 69 -7.83 -5.58 8.30
N VAL A 70 -6.62 -5.63 8.87
CA VAL A 70 -5.62 -4.57 8.71
C VAL A 70 -4.60 -4.97 7.65
N PRO A 71 -4.16 -4.04 6.78
CA PRO A 71 -3.13 -4.33 5.80
C PRO A 71 -1.80 -4.62 6.52
N LEU A 72 -1.20 -5.77 6.21
CA LEU A 72 0.11 -6.15 6.72
C LEU A 72 1.15 -5.97 5.63
N ARG A 73 2.11 -5.07 5.85
CA ARG A 73 3.31 -4.93 5.02
C ARG A 73 4.44 -5.71 5.66
N VAL A 74 5.08 -6.57 4.88
CA VAL A 74 6.24 -7.37 5.31
C VAL A 74 7.47 -6.83 4.61
N ILE A 75 8.51 -6.51 5.38
CA ILE A 75 9.82 -6.11 4.89
C ILE A 75 10.82 -7.18 5.36
N SER A 76 11.58 -7.71 4.41
CA SER A 76 12.65 -8.67 4.71
C SER A 76 13.95 -7.91 4.95
N LEU A 77 14.54 -8.07 6.14
CA LEU A 77 15.82 -7.45 6.49
C LEU A 77 16.96 -8.43 6.25
N HIS A 78 18.05 -7.95 5.64
CA HIS A 78 19.30 -8.67 5.46
C HIS A 78 20.48 -7.82 5.97
N SER A 79 21.68 -8.40 6.04
CA SER A 79 22.88 -7.70 6.53
C SER A 79 23.26 -6.46 5.72
N GLY A 80 22.90 -6.41 4.44
CA GLY A 80 23.05 -5.22 3.59
C GLY A 80 21.82 -4.29 3.53
N THR A 81 20.83 -4.44 4.42
CA THR A 81 19.68 -3.52 4.44
C THR A 81 20.11 -2.25 5.17
N ASP A 82 20.07 -1.13 4.46
CA ASP A 82 20.49 0.17 4.99
C ASP A 82 19.30 0.97 5.52
N THR A 83 19.59 2.03 6.29
CA THR A 83 18.55 2.90 6.84
C THR A 83 17.68 3.52 5.73
N SER A 84 18.28 3.87 4.59
CA SER A 84 17.58 4.42 3.42
C SER A 84 16.53 3.49 2.82
N ASP A 85 16.67 2.17 2.99
CA ASP A 85 15.67 1.20 2.52
C ASP A 85 14.39 1.26 3.38
N LEU A 86 14.52 1.69 4.65
CA LEU A 86 13.42 1.73 5.62
C LEU A 86 12.75 3.10 5.68
N ILE A 87 13.56 4.17 5.79
CA ILE A 87 13.04 5.54 5.92
C ILE A 87 12.97 6.28 4.58
N GLY A 88 13.56 5.71 3.52
CA GLY A 88 13.77 6.37 2.25
C GLY A 88 15.14 7.04 2.17
N GLY A 89 15.65 7.18 0.94
CA GLY A 89 16.77 8.06 0.65
C GLY A 89 16.33 9.53 0.65
N PHE A 90 17.26 10.43 0.91
CA PHE A 90 17.02 11.84 0.63
C PHE A 90 17.13 12.06 -0.89
N GLU A 91 16.02 12.42 -1.52
CA GLU A 91 16.02 12.92 -2.88
C GLU A 91 15.98 14.45 -2.83
N GLN A 92 17.00 15.10 -3.41
CA GLN A 92 17.00 16.56 -3.51
C GLN A 92 15.77 17.01 -4.30
N SER A 93 15.00 17.93 -3.71
CA SER A 93 13.81 18.49 -4.35
C SER A 93 14.19 19.12 -5.68
N ASN A 94 13.81 18.49 -6.79
CA ASN A 94 13.90 19.09 -8.10
C ASN A 94 12.53 19.71 -8.43
N VAL A 95 12.45 21.04 -8.48
CA VAL A 95 11.23 21.79 -8.83
C VAL A 95 10.62 21.27 -10.12
N GLU A 96 11.44 20.87 -11.10
CA GLU A 96 10.96 20.32 -12.36
C GLU A 96 10.29 18.94 -12.18
N ARG A 97 10.80 18.06 -11.30
CA ARG A 97 10.14 16.79 -10.97
C ARG A 97 8.82 17.01 -10.26
N THR A 98 8.76 17.99 -9.37
CA THR A 98 7.53 18.37 -8.67
C THR A 98 6.48 18.88 -9.67
N LEU A 99 6.87 19.75 -10.60
CA LEU A 99 5.98 20.24 -11.66
C LEU A 99 5.49 19.10 -12.56
N ILE A 100 6.38 18.18 -12.95
CA ILE A 100 6.02 16.99 -13.72
C ILE A 100 5.00 16.13 -12.97
N SER A 101 5.22 15.85 -11.69
CA SER A 101 4.28 15.08 -10.86
C SER A 101 2.91 15.73 -10.79
N ILE A 102 2.86 17.06 -10.59
CA ILE A 102 1.61 17.81 -10.57
C ILE A 102 0.89 17.71 -11.91
N ILE A 103 1.61 17.84 -13.03
CA ILE A 103 1.03 17.69 -14.37
C ILE A 103 0.50 16.26 -14.57
N GLU A 104 1.24 15.24 -14.16
CA GLU A 104 0.82 13.83 -14.24
C GLU A 104 -0.46 13.59 -13.43
N ASP A 105 -0.52 14.07 -12.19
CA ASP A 105 -1.71 13.96 -11.31
C ASP A 105 -2.92 14.69 -11.90
N MET A 106 -2.72 15.91 -12.42
CA MET A 106 -3.77 16.67 -13.09
C MET A 106 -4.29 15.95 -14.34
N CYS A 107 -3.40 15.34 -15.13
CA CYS A 107 -3.79 14.56 -16.28
C CYS A 107 -4.64 13.33 -15.88
N GLN A 108 -4.24 12.62 -14.83
CA GLN A 108 -5.00 11.47 -14.32
C GLN A 108 -6.38 11.89 -13.80
N LEU A 109 -6.46 13.00 -13.07
CA LEU A 109 -7.74 13.53 -12.57
C LEU A 109 -8.66 13.96 -13.71
N ILE A 110 -8.11 14.60 -14.75
CA ILE A 110 -8.86 14.97 -15.95
C ILE A 110 -9.35 13.70 -16.65
N GLU A 111 -8.50 12.71 -16.90
CA GLU A 111 -8.90 11.43 -17.52
C GLU A 111 -10.00 10.73 -16.73
N PHE A 112 -9.87 10.67 -15.40
CA PHE A 112 -10.87 10.08 -14.53
C PHE A 112 -12.21 10.84 -14.61
N LYS A 113 -12.19 12.18 -14.58
CA LYS A 113 -13.41 12.99 -14.71
C LYS A 113 -14.04 12.89 -16.09
N LEU A 114 -13.21 12.88 -17.14
CA LEU A 114 -13.66 12.66 -18.50
C LEU A 114 -14.35 11.30 -18.57
N GLN A 115 -13.66 10.21 -18.19
CA GLN A 115 -14.19 8.83 -18.20
C GLN A 115 -15.54 8.69 -17.48
N ASN A 116 -15.69 9.31 -16.30
CA ASN A 116 -16.96 9.32 -15.56
C ASN A 116 -18.05 10.19 -16.20
N SER A 117 -17.68 11.21 -16.99
CA SER A 117 -18.64 12.09 -17.68
C SER A 117 -19.19 11.50 -18.98
N TYR A 118 -18.52 10.50 -19.60
CA TYR A 118 -18.99 9.84 -20.83
C TYR A 118 -20.24 8.95 -20.63
N VAL A 119 -20.79 8.83 -19.42
CA VAL A 119 -22.01 8.04 -19.18
C VAL A 119 -23.28 8.72 -19.74
N CYS A 120 -23.21 10.01 -20.12
CA CYS A 120 -24.34 10.74 -20.73
C CYS A 120 -24.02 11.09 -22.20
N ARG A 121 -24.88 10.67 -23.14
CA ARG A 121 -24.70 10.85 -24.58
C ARG A 121 -25.01 12.29 -25.06
N ASP A 122 -24.31 12.60 -26.15
CA ASP A 122 -24.57 13.56 -27.23
C ASP A 122 -23.95 14.97 -27.18
N THR A 123 -23.32 15.32 -28.31
CA THR A 123 -22.80 16.63 -28.79
C THR A 123 -21.35 17.06 -28.48
N SER A 124 -20.59 16.43 -27.57
CA SER A 124 -19.22 16.89 -27.20
C SER A 124 -18.04 16.03 -27.72
N ALA A 125 -18.25 15.05 -28.60
CA ALA A 125 -17.21 14.08 -28.97
C ALA A 125 -15.92 14.71 -29.55
N TYR A 126 -16.03 15.72 -30.42
CA TYR A 126 -14.87 16.37 -31.05
C TYR A 126 -14.01 17.19 -30.09
N HIS A 127 -14.65 17.98 -29.22
CA HIS A 127 -13.92 18.76 -28.20
C HIS A 127 -13.17 17.84 -27.25
N LEU A 128 -13.80 16.72 -26.90
CA LEU A 128 -13.25 15.74 -25.97
C LEU A 128 -12.08 14.95 -26.56
N GLU A 129 -12.13 14.60 -27.84
CA GLU A 129 -11.00 14.00 -28.54
C GLU A 129 -9.85 15.00 -28.72
N MET A 130 -10.15 16.27 -28.96
CA MET A 130 -9.13 17.33 -29.02
C MET A 130 -8.42 17.48 -27.66
N PHE A 131 -9.18 17.57 -26.56
CA PHE A 131 -8.61 17.61 -25.21
C PHE A 131 -7.80 16.36 -24.88
N ARG A 132 -8.26 15.18 -25.28
CA ARG A 132 -7.51 13.92 -25.09
C ARG A 132 -6.20 13.91 -25.89
N ARG A 133 -6.20 14.47 -27.11
CA ARG A 133 -5.00 14.61 -27.94
C ARG A 133 -3.99 15.56 -27.31
N ASP A 134 -4.46 16.71 -26.83
CA ASP A 134 -3.61 17.71 -26.18
C ASP A 134 -3.02 17.17 -24.87
N LEU A 135 -3.81 16.39 -24.11
CA LEU A 135 -3.33 15.71 -22.91
C LEU A 135 -2.24 14.68 -23.22
N ASN A 136 -2.41 13.89 -24.28
CA ASN A 136 -1.42 12.93 -24.72
C ASN A 136 -0.15 13.61 -25.25
N TYR A 137 -0.27 14.79 -25.87
CA TYR A 137 0.88 15.59 -26.29
C TYR A 137 1.69 16.10 -25.09
N VAL A 138 1.01 16.65 -24.07
CA VAL A 138 1.66 17.09 -22.83
C VAL A 138 2.33 15.91 -22.12
N LYS A 139 1.65 14.75 -22.01
CA LYS A 139 2.25 13.51 -21.50
C LYS A 139 3.50 13.15 -22.30
N GLY A 140 3.45 13.18 -23.63
CA GLY A 140 4.58 12.89 -24.51
C GLY A 140 5.80 13.80 -24.27
N LEU A 141 5.57 15.10 -24.09
CA LEU A 141 6.63 16.07 -23.76
C LEU A 141 7.27 15.78 -22.39
N VAL A 142 6.46 15.44 -21.39
CA VAL A 142 6.93 15.07 -20.05
C VAL A 142 7.76 13.78 -20.09
N PHE A 143 7.31 12.75 -20.82
CA PHE A 143 8.05 11.49 -20.96
C PHE A 143 9.37 11.67 -21.71
N SER A 144 9.40 12.49 -22.76
CA SER A 144 10.63 12.77 -23.51
C SER A 144 11.67 13.55 -22.70
N ASN A 145 11.24 14.35 -21.72
CA ASN A 145 12.14 15.04 -20.80
C ASN A 145 12.71 14.09 -19.73
N LYS A 146 11.90 13.14 -19.23
CA LYS A 146 12.34 12.06 -18.34
C LYS A 146 13.44 11.20 -18.97
N THR A 147 13.29 10.79 -20.23
CA THR A 147 14.26 9.90 -20.91
C THR A 147 15.58 10.59 -21.25
N ALA A 148 15.57 11.86 -21.63
CA ALA A 148 16.80 12.61 -21.92
C ALA A 148 17.74 12.79 -20.71
N ARG A 149 17.21 12.66 -19.49
CA ARG A 149 17.95 12.86 -18.23
C ARG A 149 18.34 11.59 -17.48
N LEU A 150 17.87 10.42 -17.93
CA LEU A 150 18.29 9.12 -17.39
C LEU A 150 19.52 8.53 -18.11
N VAL A 151 20.08 9.25 -19.10
CA VAL A 151 21.23 8.84 -19.93
C VAL A 151 22.57 9.42 -19.41
N TRP A 152 22.59 9.97 -18.20
CA TRP A 152 23.81 10.47 -17.54
C TRP A 152 23.91 9.96 -16.11
#